data_AF-A0AAW4X213-F1
#
_entry.id   AF-A0AAW4X213-F1
#
_cell.length_a   1.000
_cell.length_b   1.000
_cell.length_c   1.000
_cell.angle_alpha   90.00
_cell.angle_beta   90.00
_cell.angle_gamma   90.00
#
_symmetry.space_group_name_H-M   'P 1'
#
loop_
_entity.id
_entity.type
_entity.pdbx_description
1 polymer ?
#
loop_
_entity_poly.entity_id
_entity_poly.type
_entity_poly.pdbx_seq_one_letter_code
_entity_poly.pdbx_strand_id
1 'polypeptide(L)'
;MKIKNYVEWFRNLEEGKKEYSLNYLLGKEKTHRDLSHEEGSKLYHLQAGTKNLIDQGYSKSEVLNKLVSYGLNDEIAEIIYGNAVEHRSMLANAQLINNIDSQLFSDFVAFIIDDYLMPGYYNYMNPDSFSDLDKFKTVEHAERIMIVVRYKALEVLRREIILPELWEELIDHFQLEEPKANIFVNLIDQHLDELEKTFMVRMLLNIERELNKNNEEEVA
;
A
#
# COMPACT_ATOMS: atom_id res chain seq x y z
N MET A 1 16.99 11.95 15.99
CA MET A 1 18.18 12.08 15.11
C MET A 1 17.69 12.27 13.68
N LYS A 2 18.19 13.24 12.90
CA LYS A 2 17.63 13.58 11.57
C LYS A 2 18.07 12.52 10.54
N ILE A 3 17.16 12.09 9.65
CA ILE A 3 17.38 11.10 8.56
C ILE A 3 18.70 11.31 7.79
N LYS A 4 19.11 12.57 7.61
CA LYS A 4 20.38 12.98 7.02
C LYS A 4 21.59 12.22 7.59
N ASN A 5 21.67 12.03 8.91
CA ASN A 5 22.81 11.37 9.55
C ASN A 5 22.87 9.87 9.18
N TYR A 6 21.72 9.22 8.98
CA TYR A 6 21.67 7.82 8.58
C TYR A 6 21.97 7.65 7.09
N VAL A 7 21.57 8.62 6.26
CA VAL A 7 22.00 8.67 4.86
C VAL A 7 23.52 8.84 4.75
N GLU A 8 24.10 9.79 5.50
CA GLU A 8 25.55 10.02 5.51
C GLU A 8 26.32 8.78 5.98
N TRP A 9 25.80 8.08 7.01
CA TRP A 9 26.35 6.79 7.42
C TRP A 9 26.31 5.76 6.29
N PHE A 10 25.14 5.56 5.68
CA PHE A 10 24.96 4.56 4.62
C PHE A 10 25.89 4.82 3.43
N ARG A 11 26.03 6.09 3.02
CA ARG A 11 26.95 6.50 1.96
C ARG A 11 28.40 6.12 2.24
N ASN A 12 28.80 6.18 3.52
CA ASN A 12 30.16 5.91 3.96
C ASN A 12 30.40 4.43 4.33
N LEU A 13 29.39 3.55 4.19
CA LEU A 13 29.61 2.10 4.32
C LEU A 13 30.56 1.59 3.23
N GLU A 14 31.28 0.52 3.55
CA GLU A 14 32.01 -0.25 2.55
C GLU A 14 31.04 -0.83 1.51
N GLU A 15 31.46 -0.95 0.26
CA GLU A 15 30.56 -1.26 -0.85
C GLU A 15 29.84 -2.61 -0.68
N GLY A 16 30.56 -3.64 -0.21
CA GLY A 16 29.95 -4.95 0.09
C GLY A 16 28.88 -4.87 1.18
N LYS A 17 29.05 -3.99 2.19
CA LYS A 17 28.04 -3.77 3.22
C LYS A 17 26.84 -2.97 2.71
N LYS A 18 27.03 -2.05 1.77
CA LYS A 18 25.89 -1.38 1.10
C LYS A 18 25.07 -2.39 0.31
N GLU A 19 25.72 -3.17 -0.54
CA GLU A 19 25.06 -4.20 -1.35
C GLU A 19 24.28 -5.18 -0.46
N TYR A 20 24.91 -5.67 0.61
CA TYR A 20 24.26 -6.53 1.58
C TYR A 20 23.05 -5.87 2.23
N SER A 21 23.18 -4.62 2.67
CA SER A 21 22.08 -3.87 3.28
C SER A 21 20.90 -3.74 2.32
N LEU A 22 21.14 -3.43 1.04
CA LEU A 22 20.09 -3.31 0.02
C LEU A 22 19.43 -4.67 -0.26
N ASN A 23 20.22 -5.74 -0.37
CA ASN A 23 19.68 -7.08 -0.56
C ASN A 23 18.84 -7.55 0.65
N TYR A 24 19.23 -7.16 1.86
CA TYR A 24 18.44 -7.38 3.07
C TYR A 24 17.12 -6.61 3.02
N LEU A 25 17.14 -5.32 2.65
CA LEU A 25 15.92 -4.53 2.46
C LEU A 25 14.97 -5.18 1.44
N LEU A 26 15.51 -5.68 0.33
CA LEU A 26 14.73 -6.34 -0.72
C LEU A 26 14.29 -7.79 -0.37
N GLY A 27 14.54 -8.26 0.86
CA GLY A 27 14.19 -9.62 1.29
C GLY A 27 14.97 -10.74 0.60
N LYS A 28 16.02 -10.40 -0.16
CA LYS A 28 16.93 -11.37 -0.81
C LYS A 28 17.87 -12.00 0.22
N GLU A 29 18.17 -11.28 1.30
CA GLU A 29 18.94 -11.78 2.44
C GLU A 29 18.04 -11.92 3.68
N LYS A 30 18.07 -13.09 4.32
CA LYS A 30 17.18 -13.40 5.47
C LYS A 30 17.78 -13.02 6.83
N THR A 31 19.05 -12.63 6.89
CA THR A 31 19.76 -12.41 8.16
C THR A 31 20.53 -11.09 8.15
N HIS A 32 20.99 -10.64 9.33
CA HIS A 32 21.85 -9.47 9.52
C HIS A 32 23.34 -9.82 9.65
N ARG A 33 23.79 -10.97 9.12
CA ARG A 33 25.12 -11.52 9.45
C ARG A 33 26.29 -10.57 9.16
N ASP A 34 26.17 -9.71 8.15
CA ASP A 34 27.26 -8.81 7.75
C ASP A 34 27.13 -7.39 8.33
N LEU A 35 26.04 -7.11 9.06
CA LEU A 35 25.84 -5.86 9.79
C LEU A 35 25.99 -6.10 11.29
N SER A 36 26.81 -5.29 11.95
CA SER A 36 26.79 -5.21 13.41
C SER A 36 25.42 -4.76 13.90
N HIS A 37 25.11 -5.01 15.17
CA HIS A 37 23.85 -4.57 15.78
C HIS A 37 23.62 -3.06 15.64
N GLU A 38 24.68 -2.25 15.78
CA GLU A 38 24.62 -0.80 15.61
C GLU A 38 24.34 -0.40 14.15
N GLU A 39 24.98 -1.07 13.19
CA GLU A 39 24.73 -0.84 11.75
C GLU A 39 23.30 -1.25 11.35
N GLY A 40 22.80 -2.38 11.87
CA GLY A 40 21.41 -2.78 11.69
C GLY A 40 20.42 -1.75 12.25
N SER A 41 20.70 -1.20 13.43
CA SER A 41 19.89 -0.12 14.01
C SER A 41 19.91 1.15 13.14
N LYS A 42 21.06 1.52 12.56
CA LYS A 42 21.16 2.67 11.64
C LYS A 42 20.39 2.43 10.34
N LEU A 43 20.44 1.23 9.78
CA LEU A 43 19.64 0.84 8.60
C LEU A 43 18.14 0.94 8.88
N TYR A 44 17.70 0.42 10.02
CA TYR A 44 16.32 0.56 10.48
C TYR A 44 15.89 2.03 10.59
N HIS A 45 16.74 2.88 11.16
CA HIS A 45 16.44 4.31 11.28
C HIS A 45 16.45 5.06 9.94
N LEU A 46 17.24 4.61 8.96
CA LEU A 46 17.18 5.12 7.59
C LEU A 46 15.83 4.80 6.94
N GLN A 47 15.35 3.56 7.06
CA GLN A 47 14.02 3.15 6.59
C GLN A 47 12.92 3.95 7.31
N ALA A 48 12.96 4.00 8.65
CA ALA A 48 11.96 4.70 9.44
C ALA A 48 11.94 6.21 9.15
N GLY A 49 13.10 6.82 8.91
CA GLY A 49 13.20 8.22 8.49
C GLY A 49 12.58 8.45 7.11
N THR A 50 12.84 7.56 6.15
CA THR A 50 12.27 7.63 4.80
C THR A 50 10.76 7.46 4.84
N LYS A 51 10.27 6.48 5.62
CA LYS A 51 8.85 6.29 5.90
C LYS A 51 8.23 7.55 6.50
N ASN A 52 8.87 8.20 7.47
CA ASN A 52 8.33 9.43 8.06
C ASN A 52 8.21 10.58 7.03
N LEU A 53 9.16 10.73 6.10
CA LEU A 53 9.03 11.71 5.03
C LEU A 53 7.79 11.45 4.17
N ILE A 54 7.56 10.19 3.79
CA ILE A 54 6.39 9.82 3.00
C ILE A 54 5.09 9.89 3.86
N ASP A 55 5.17 9.69 5.18
CA ASP A 55 4.02 9.85 6.12
C ASP A 55 3.58 11.31 6.23
N GLN A 56 4.53 12.24 6.11
CA GLN A 56 4.27 13.67 6.07
C GLN A 56 3.67 14.15 4.73
N GLY A 57 3.38 13.24 3.79
CA GLY A 57 2.72 13.55 2.52
C GLY A 57 3.62 14.20 1.46
N TYR A 58 4.95 13.99 1.57
CA TYR A 58 5.88 14.30 0.49
C TYR A 58 5.70 13.30 -0.66
N SER A 59 5.69 13.80 -1.89
CA SER A 59 5.66 12.98 -3.10
C SER A 59 6.93 12.14 -3.27
N LYS A 60 6.85 11.04 -4.04
CA LYS A 60 8.01 10.24 -4.45
C LYS A 60 9.22 11.11 -4.85
N SER A 61 9.03 12.05 -5.78
CA SER A 61 10.11 12.91 -6.29
C SER A 61 10.70 13.79 -5.19
N GLU A 62 9.88 14.36 -4.31
CA GLU A 62 10.37 15.15 -3.18
C GLU A 62 11.19 14.32 -2.19
N VAL A 63 10.78 13.08 -1.90
CA VAL A 63 11.50 12.17 -1.00
C VAL A 63 12.83 11.75 -1.62
N LEU A 64 12.82 11.33 -2.89
CA LEU A 64 14.04 10.94 -3.61
C LEU A 64 15.03 12.10 -3.71
N ASN A 65 14.58 13.29 -4.12
CA ASN A 65 15.41 14.49 -4.17
C ASN A 65 16.05 14.81 -2.81
N LYS A 66 15.31 14.59 -1.71
CA LYS A 66 15.80 14.81 -0.35
C LYS A 66 16.88 13.78 0.03
N LEU A 67 16.65 12.51 -0.24
CA LEU A 67 17.62 11.43 -0.03
C LEU A 67 18.91 11.65 -0.85
N VAL A 68 18.77 12.04 -2.11
CA VAL A 68 19.88 12.36 -3.02
C VAL A 68 20.63 13.62 -2.55
N SER A 69 19.91 14.65 -2.08
CA SER A 69 20.53 15.85 -1.49
C SER A 69 21.33 15.56 -0.22
N TYR A 70 21.06 14.44 0.45
CA TYR A 70 21.83 13.95 1.58
C TYR A 70 23.01 13.05 1.18
N GLY A 71 23.12 12.70 -0.12
CA GLY A 71 24.29 12.06 -0.70
C GLY A 71 24.10 10.60 -1.12
N LEU A 72 22.87 10.10 -1.19
CA LEU A 72 22.60 8.86 -1.92
C LEU A 72 22.64 9.10 -3.43
N ASN A 73 22.97 8.08 -4.21
CA ASN A 73 22.67 8.09 -5.64
C ASN A 73 21.19 7.76 -5.87
N ASP A 74 20.71 8.02 -7.09
CA ASP A 74 19.29 7.87 -7.43
C ASP A 74 18.80 6.42 -7.27
N GLU A 75 19.60 5.44 -7.71
CA GLU A 75 19.24 4.01 -7.67
C GLU A 75 19.06 3.51 -6.22
N ILE A 76 20.00 3.87 -5.33
CA ILE A 76 19.95 3.50 -3.91
C ILE A 76 18.78 4.22 -3.21
N ALA A 77 18.53 5.48 -3.56
CA ALA A 77 17.40 6.23 -3.03
C ALA A 77 16.07 5.58 -3.42
N GLU A 78 15.93 5.13 -4.67
CA GLU A 78 14.77 4.38 -5.16
C GLU A 78 14.56 3.07 -4.40
N ILE A 79 15.62 2.30 -4.15
CA ILE A 79 15.52 1.04 -3.39
C ILE A 79 15.04 1.30 -1.95
N ILE A 80 15.66 2.27 -1.25
CA ILE A 80 15.30 2.60 0.14
C ILE A 80 13.87 3.13 0.21
N TYR A 81 13.48 3.98 -0.74
CA TYR A 81 12.13 4.49 -0.85
C TYR A 81 11.12 3.37 -1.11
N GLY A 82 11.35 2.51 -2.11
CA GLY A 82 10.46 1.41 -2.46
C GLY A 82 10.25 0.46 -1.30
N ASN A 83 11.32 0.10 -0.61
CA ASN A 83 11.23 -0.71 0.60
C ASN A 83 10.45 -0.01 1.74
N ALA A 84 10.66 1.30 1.93
CA ALA A 84 9.91 2.06 2.92
C ALA A 84 8.41 2.17 2.60
N VAL A 85 8.04 2.16 1.30
CA VAL A 85 6.66 2.09 0.82
C VAL A 85 6.07 0.71 1.10
N GLU A 86 6.76 -0.37 0.73
CA GLU A 86 6.30 -1.76 0.96
C GLU A 86 6.03 -2.06 2.43
N HIS A 87 6.85 -1.51 3.33
CA HIS A 87 6.70 -1.68 4.78
C HIS A 87 5.88 -0.57 5.47
N ARG A 88 5.10 0.21 4.73
CA ARG A 88 4.11 1.10 5.35
C ARG A 88 3.04 0.28 6.06
N SER A 89 2.64 0.77 7.23
CA SER A 89 1.49 0.22 7.94
C SER A 89 0.21 0.81 7.34
N MET A 90 -0.87 0.04 7.36
CA MET A 90 -2.19 0.52 6.94
C MET A 90 -2.64 1.77 7.73
N LEU A 91 -2.23 1.91 8.99
CA LEU A 91 -2.43 3.14 9.80
C LEU A 91 -1.85 4.40 9.12
N ALA A 92 -0.67 4.32 8.52
CA ALA A 92 -0.08 5.46 7.82
C ALA A 92 -0.81 5.81 6.52
N ASN A 93 -1.45 4.83 5.88
CA ASN A 93 -2.29 5.06 4.71
C ASN A 93 -3.65 5.66 5.11
N ALA A 94 -4.21 5.25 6.25
CA ALA A 94 -5.41 5.84 6.85
C ALA A 94 -5.22 7.34 7.18
N GLN A 95 -4.04 7.73 7.66
CA GLN A 95 -3.71 9.14 7.85
C GLN A 95 -3.71 9.94 6.54
N LEU A 96 -3.31 9.34 5.40
CA LEU A 96 -3.47 10.01 4.12
C LEU A 96 -4.94 10.24 3.79
N ILE A 97 -5.81 9.26 4.03
CA ILE A 97 -7.25 9.37 3.77
C ILE A 97 -7.86 10.57 4.51
N ASN A 98 -7.46 10.78 5.77
CA ASN A 98 -7.93 11.91 6.57
C ASN A 98 -7.55 13.28 5.98
N ASN A 99 -6.44 13.36 5.25
CA ASN A 99 -5.97 14.61 4.63
C ASN A 99 -6.64 14.96 3.30
N ILE A 100 -7.59 14.14 2.83
CA ILE A 100 -8.21 14.28 1.51
C ILE A 100 -9.56 14.95 1.69
N ASP A 101 -10.05 15.67 0.68
CA ASP A 101 -11.42 16.17 0.69
C ASP A 101 -12.44 15.02 0.78
N SER A 102 -13.55 15.22 1.50
CA SER A 102 -14.56 14.18 1.72
C SER A 102 -15.35 13.81 0.48
N GLN A 103 -15.67 14.78 -0.38
CA GLN A 103 -16.34 14.49 -1.65
C GLN A 103 -15.42 13.67 -2.55
N LEU A 104 -14.16 14.09 -2.64
CA LEU A 104 -13.15 13.36 -3.40
C LEU A 104 -12.95 11.93 -2.88
N PHE A 105 -12.85 11.73 -1.58
CA PHE A 105 -12.72 10.40 -1.00
C PHE A 105 -13.94 9.52 -1.29
N SER A 106 -15.15 10.09 -1.22
CA SER A 106 -16.39 9.39 -1.58
C SER A 106 -16.39 8.94 -3.04
N ASP A 107 -16.04 9.82 -3.98
CA ASP A 107 -15.94 9.48 -5.41
C ASP A 107 -14.95 8.32 -5.64
N PHE A 108 -13.84 8.30 -4.88
CA PHE A 108 -12.80 7.28 -5.00
C PHE A 108 -13.23 5.93 -4.45
N VAL A 109 -13.89 5.91 -3.30
CA VAL A 109 -14.43 4.67 -2.72
C VAL A 109 -15.50 4.08 -3.64
N ALA A 110 -16.39 4.91 -4.17
CA ALA A 110 -17.41 4.50 -5.14
C ALA A 110 -16.78 3.83 -6.37
N PHE A 111 -15.76 4.46 -6.98
CA PHE A 111 -15.02 3.84 -8.09
C PHE A 111 -14.43 2.47 -7.74
N ILE A 112 -13.81 2.32 -6.56
CA ILE A 112 -13.23 1.02 -6.18
C ILE A 112 -14.33 -0.04 -6.01
N ILE A 113 -15.47 0.33 -5.44
CA ILE A 113 -16.59 -0.58 -5.25
C ILE A 113 -17.23 -0.96 -6.59
N ASP A 114 -17.63 0.03 -7.37
CA ASP A 114 -18.42 -0.14 -8.59
C ASP A 114 -17.58 -0.69 -9.74
N ASP A 115 -16.39 -0.14 -9.98
CA ASP A 115 -15.62 -0.43 -11.19
C ASP A 115 -14.55 -1.49 -10.97
N TYR A 116 -14.00 -1.62 -9.76
CA TYR A 116 -12.94 -2.59 -9.46
C TYR A 116 -13.47 -3.89 -8.82
N LEU A 117 -14.34 -3.77 -7.80
CA LEU A 117 -14.84 -4.92 -7.04
C LEU A 117 -16.10 -5.55 -7.64
N MET A 118 -16.96 -4.80 -8.32
CA MET A 118 -18.17 -5.25 -9.00
C MET A 118 -18.02 -5.37 -10.54
N PRO A 119 -17.12 -6.21 -11.09
CA PRO A 119 -16.89 -6.40 -12.53
C PRO A 119 -18.06 -7.03 -13.31
N GLY A 120 -19.28 -6.99 -12.78
CA GLY A 120 -20.46 -7.50 -13.47
C GLY A 120 -20.74 -6.81 -14.81
N TYR A 121 -20.07 -5.69 -15.12
CA TYR A 121 -20.40 -4.88 -16.30
C TYR A 121 -19.33 -4.75 -17.39
N TYR A 122 -18.02 -4.80 -17.11
CA TYR A 122 -17.02 -4.62 -18.19
C TYR A 122 -15.75 -5.46 -18.02
N ASN A 123 -15.45 -6.20 -19.09
CA ASN A 123 -14.13 -6.76 -19.37
C ASN A 123 -13.04 -5.68 -19.27
N TYR A 124 -11.98 -5.97 -18.50
CA TYR A 124 -10.69 -5.28 -18.47
C TYR A 124 -10.72 -3.74 -18.49
N MET A 125 -10.87 -3.11 -17.31
CA MET A 125 -10.47 -1.70 -17.14
C MET A 125 -9.18 -1.57 -16.33
N ASN A 126 -8.29 -0.75 -16.87
CA ASN A 126 -6.98 -0.44 -16.34
C ASN A 126 -7.11 0.63 -15.23
N PRO A 127 -6.53 0.41 -14.03
CA PRO A 127 -6.48 1.39 -12.93
C PRO A 127 -6.00 2.80 -13.33
N ASP A 128 -5.31 2.92 -14.47
CA ASP A 128 -4.87 4.18 -15.07
C ASP A 128 -5.99 5.24 -15.23
N SER A 129 -7.27 4.84 -15.30
CA SER A 129 -8.41 5.76 -15.45
C SER A 129 -8.63 6.69 -14.24
N PHE A 130 -8.08 6.35 -13.07
CA PHE A 130 -8.06 7.22 -11.88
C PHE A 130 -6.74 7.97 -11.68
N SER A 131 -5.75 7.70 -12.54
CA SER A 131 -4.46 8.38 -12.58
C SER A 131 -4.46 9.64 -13.47
N ASP A 132 -5.59 9.98 -14.09
CA ASP A 132 -5.85 11.33 -14.64
C ASP A 132 -6.11 12.31 -13.48
N LEU A 133 -4.99 12.65 -12.84
CA LEU A 133 -4.80 13.30 -11.53
C LEU A 133 -5.16 14.78 -11.47
N ASP A 134 -6.44 15.13 -11.53
CA ASP A 134 -6.90 16.45 -11.00
C ASP A 134 -7.40 16.36 -9.55
N LYS A 135 -7.38 15.15 -8.98
CA LYS A 135 -8.08 14.82 -7.74
C LYS A 135 -7.13 14.46 -6.59
N PHE A 136 -6.11 13.62 -6.78
CA PHE A 136 -5.11 13.30 -5.73
C PHE A 136 -3.79 14.04 -5.93
N LYS A 137 -3.09 14.35 -4.82
CA LYS A 137 -1.80 15.07 -4.87
C LYS A 137 -0.74 14.34 -5.74
N THR A 138 -0.77 13.00 -5.78
CA THR A 138 0.13 12.15 -6.60
C THR A 138 -0.52 10.79 -6.93
N VAL A 139 -0.01 10.07 -7.96
CA VAL A 139 -0.44 8.68 -8.28
C VAL A 139 -0.24 7.76 -7.08
N GLU A 140 0.92 7.85 -6.44
CA GLU A 140 1.26 7.04 -5.27
C GLU A 140 0.26 7.23 -4.11
N HIS A 141 -0.23 8.45 -3.90
CA HIS A 141 -1.26 8.69 -2.88
C HIS A 141 -2.55 7.92 -3.22
N ALA A 142 -2.98 7.95 -4.48
CA ALA A 142 -4.15 7.20 -4.93
C ALA A 142 -3.96 5.69 -4.75
N GLU A 143 -2.81 5.13 -5.15
CA GLU A 143 -2.49 3.71 -4.97
C GLU A 143 -2.54 3.29 -3.50
N ARG A 144 -2.02 4.12 -2.60
CA ARG A 144 -1.98 3.83 -1.17
C ARG A 144 -3.35 3.86 -0.50
N ILE A 145 -4.23 4.77 -0.93
CA ILE A 145 -5.63 4.79 -0.48
C ILE A 145 -6.36 3.58 -1.03
N MET A 146 -6.12 3.24 -2.30
CA MET A 146 -6.71 2.06 -2.94
C MET A 146 -6.37 0.79 -2.16
N ILE A 147 -5.12 0.63 -1.69
CA ILE A 147 -4.72 -0.50 -0.85
C ILE A 147 -5.63 -0.63 0.39
N VAL A 148 -5.88 0.46 1.12
CA VAL A 148 -6.72 0.43 2.33
C VAL A 148 -8.16 0.09 2.00
N VAL A 149 -8.76 0.84 1.05
CA VAL A 149 -10.17 0.67 0.67
C VAL A 149 -10.41 -0.74 0.14
N ARG A 150 -9.57 -1.21 -0.78
CA ARG A 150 -9.69 -2.56 -1.36
C ARG A 150 -9.51 -3.64 -0.30
N TYR A 151 -8.48 -3.53 0.54
CA TYR A 151 -8.18 -4.56 1.53
C TYR A 151 -9.34 -4.72 2.52
N LYS A 152 -9.82 -3.62 3.09
CA LYS A 152 -10.94 -3.64 4.05
C LYS A 152 -12.26 -4.04 3.42
N ALA A 153 -12.56 -3.62 2.20
CA ALA A 153 -13.73 -4.11 1.48
C ALA A 153 -13.67 -5.63 1.26
N LEU A 154 -12.50 -6.17 0.90
CA LEU A 154 -12.32 -7.61 0.73
C LEU A 154 -12.46 -8.39 2.04
N GLU A 155 -11.98 -7.86 3.18
CA GLU A 155 -12.18 -8.50 4.49
C GLU A 155 -13.68 -8.64 4.81
N VAL A 156 -14.48 -7.62 4.51
CA VAL A 156 -15.94 -7.69 4.65
C VAL A 156 -16.54 -8.77 3.74
N LEU A 157 -16.17 -8.78 2.46
CA LEU A 157 -16.72 -9.75 1.49
C LEU A 157 -16.30 -11.20 1.78
N ARG A 158 -15.14 -11.39 2.41
CA ARG A 158 -14.67 -12.70 2.89
C ARG A 158 -15.28 -13.09 4.25
N ARG A 159 -16.05 -12.19 4.86
CA ARG A 159 -16.61 -12.34 6.22
C ARG A 159 -15.54 -12.50 7.29
N GLU A 160 -14.37 -11.92 7.04
CA GLU A 160 -13.30 -11.78 8.03
C GLU A 160 -13.65 -10.67 9.04
N ILE A 161 -14.45 -9.69 8.62
CA ILE A 161 -15.00 -8.60 9.43
C ILE A 161 -16.47 -8.41 9.07
N ILE A 162 -17.36 -8.20 10.05
CA ILE A 162 -18.74 -7.78 9.77
C ILE A 162 -18.85 -6.26 9.72
N LEU A 163 -19.84 -5.73 8.99
CA LEU A 163 -19.92 -4.29 8.70
C LEU A 163 -19.89 -3.35 9.93
N PRO A 164 -20.54 -3.66 11.08
CA PRO A 164 -20.42 -2.85 12.29
C PRO A 164 -18.99 -2.83 12.86
N GLU A 165 -18.30 -3.97 12.81
CA GLU A 165 -16.89 -4.09 13.24
C GLU A 165 -15.95 -3.35 12.28
N LEU A 166 -16.29 -3.22 10.99
CA LEU A 166 -15.50 -2.42 10.06
C LEU A 166 -15.44 -0.96 10.51
N TRP A 167 -16.55 -0.39 10.98
CA TRP A 167 -16.56 0.99 11.46
C TRP A 167 -15.62 1.15 12.66
N GLU A 168 -15.75 0.28 13.66
CA GLU A 168 -14.89 0.27 14.85
C GLU A 168 -13.41 0.09 14.47
N GLU A 169 -13.11 -0.85 13.58
CA GLU A 169 -11.77 -1.10 13.06
C GLU A 169 -11.16 0.14 12.41
N LEU A 170 -11.93 0.84 11.56
CA LEU A 170 -11.47 2.05 10.89
C LEU A 170 -11.18 3.20 11.87
N ILE A 171 -12.00 3.36 12.90
CA ILE A 171 -11.83 4.42 13.91
C ILE A 171 -10.73 4.06 14.92
N ASP A 172 -10.86 2.91 15.58
CA ASP A 172 -10.07 2.58 16.77
C ASP A 172 -8.67 2.05 16.39
N HIS A 173 -8.56 1.29 15.30
CA HIS A 173 -7.29 0.69 14.88
C HIS A 173 -6.60 1.50 13.78
N PHE A 174 -7.37 2.07 12.84
CA PHE A 174 -6.81 2.86 11.73
C PHE A 174 -6.87 4.37 11.92
N GLN A 175 -7.54 4.86 12.98
CA GLN A 175 -7.61 6.29 13.29
C GLN A 175 -8.15 7.11 12.11
N LEU A 176 -9.07 6.54 11.33
CA LEU A 176 -9.81 7.29 10.32
C LEU A 176 -10.72 8.29 11.02
N GLU A 177 -10.90 9.47 10.44
CA GLU A 177 -11.89 10.41 10.96
C GLU A 177 -13.31 9.88 10.74
N GLU A 178 -14.22 10.11 11.69
CA GLU A 178 -15.62 9.63 11.62
C GLU A 178 -16.31 9.91 10.27
N PRO A 179 -16.20 11.11 9.66
CA PRO A 179 -16.83 11.36 8.36
C PRO A 179 -16.30 10.44 7.26
N LYS A 180 -15.00 10.08 7.30
CA LYS A 180 -14.36 9.18 6.33
C LYS A 180 -14.78 7.74 6.55
N ALA A 181 -14.82 7.31 7.82
CA ALA A 181 -15.28 5.96 8.15
C ALA A 181 -16.74 5.77 7.72
N ASN A 182 -17.59 6.77 7.96
CA ASN A 182 -18.99 6.75 7.54
C ASN A 182 -19.14 6.67 6.01
N ILE A 183 -18.38 7.47 5.24
CA ILE A 183 -18.38 7.38 3.77
C ILE A 183 -18.06 5.95 3.33
N PHE A 184 -16.99 5.37 3.88
CA PHE A 184 -16.53 4.06 3.46
C PHE A 184 -17.52 2.95 3.83
N VAL A 185 -17.98 2.93 5.08
CA VAL A 185 -18.94 1.93 5.57
C VAL A 185 -20.27 2.04 4.82
N ASN A 186 -20.80 3.25 4.61
CA ASN A 186 -22.08 3.44 3.92
C ASN A 186 -22.02 2.98 2.45
N LEU A 187 -20.92 3.25 1.74
CA LEU A 187 -20.77 2.80 0.36
C LEU A 187 -20.63 1.28 0.28
N ILE A 188 -19.96 0.63 1.24
CA ILE A 188 -19.98 -0.84 1.31
C ILE A 188 -21.40 -1.34 1.58
N ASP A 189 -22.10 -0.77 2.56
CA ASP A 189 -23.45 -1.18 2.96
C ASP A 189 -24.45 -1.12 1.80
N GLN A 190 -24.44 0.00 1.08
CA GLN A 190 -25.33 0.25 -0.06
C GLN A 190 -25.16 -0.76 -1.19
N HIS A 191 -23.96 -1.30 -1.35
CA HIS A 191 -23.59 -2.20 -2.44
C HIS A 191 -23.32 -3.65 -1.97
N LEU A 192 -23.54 -3.95 -0.69
CA LEU A 192 -23.05 -5.19 -0.06
C LEU A 192 -23.57 -6.44 -0.75
N ASP A 193 -24.88 -6.49 -1.02
CA ASP A 193 -25.52 -7.64 -1.69
C ASP A 193 -24.94 -7.91 -3.08
N GLU A 194 -24.67 -6.86 -3.85
CA GLU A 194 -24.14 -6.98 -5.22
C GLU A 194 -22.64 -7.31 -5.21
N LEU A 195 -21.89 -6.72 -4.27
CA LEU A 195 -20.50 -7.05 -4.02
C LEU A 195 -20.33 -8.51 -3.60
N GLU A 196 -21.13 -9.01 -2.66
CA GLU A 196 -21.08 -10.41 -2.20
C GLU A 196 -21.37 -11.37 -3.37
N LYS A 197 -22.43 -11.11 -4.15
CA LYS A 197 -22.77 -11.93 -5.33
C LYS A 197 -21.61 -11.96 -6.32
N THR A 198 -21.05 -10.80 -6.63
CA THR A 198 -19.98 -10.69 -7.62
C THR A 198 -18.70 -11.35 -7.12
N PHE A 199 -18.38 -11.20 -5.85
CA PHE A 199 -17.26 -11.86 -5.20
C PHE A 199 -17.40 -13.39 -5.24
N MET A 200 -18.57 -13.93 -4.91
CA MET A 200 -18.85 -15.38 -4.98
C MET A 200 -18.70 -15.91 -6.41
N VAL A 201 -19.25 -15.23 -7.41
CA VAL A 201 -19.10 -15.62 -8.83
C VAL A 201 -17.61 -15.64 -9.24
N ARG A 202 -16.84 -14.62 -8.87
CA ARG A 202 -15.39 -14.58 -9.11
C ARG A 202 -14.66 -15.77 -8.47
N MET A 203 -14.98 -16.10 -7.23
CA MET A 203 -14.37 -17.25 -6.55
C MET A 203 -14.69 -18.57 -7.28
N LEU A 204 -15.96 -18.77 -7.67
CA LEU A 204 -16.37 -19.97 -8.40
C LEU A 204 -15.66 -20.10 -9.76
N LEU A 205 -15.55 -19.02 -10.53
CA LEU A 205 -14.81 -19.01 -11.80
C LEU A 205 -13.31 -19.31 -11.62
N ASN A 206 -12.71 -18.80 -10.55
CA ASN A 206 -11.30 -19.10 -10.24
C ASN A 206 -11.12 -20.57 -9.86
N ILE A 207 -12.02 -21.15 -9.05
CA ILE A 207 -11.99 -22.57 -8.71
C ILE A 207 -12.13 -23.43 -9.99
N GLU A 208 -13.08 -23.10 -10.87
CA GLU A 208 -13.25 -23.79 -12.15
C GLU A 208 -11.98 -23.75 -13.00
N ARG A 209 -11.32 -22.59 -13.12
CA ARG A 209 -10.06 -22.44 -13.86
C ARG A 209 -8.94 -23.30 -13.29
N GLU A 210 -8.78 -23.33 -11.98
CA GLU A 210 -7.74 -24.12 -11.33
C GLU A 210 -8.01 -25.63 -11.45
N LEU A 211 -9.27 -26.06 -11.35
CA LEU A 211 -9.66 -27.46 -11.62
C LEU A 211 -9.35 -27.86 -13.07
N ASN A 212 -9.62 -26.99 -14.04
CA ASN A 212 -9.36 -27.26 -15.45
C ASN A 212 -7.86 -27.32 -15.78
N LYS A 213 -7.02 -26.45 -15.19
CA LYS A 213 -5.56 -26.53 -15.34
C LYS A 213 -4.99 -27.84 -14.79
N ASN A 214 -5.43 -28.26 -13.60
CA ASN A 214 -4.95 -29.50 -12.99
C ASN A 214 -5.34 -30.74 -13.81
N ASN A 215 -6.51 -30.72 -14.45
CA ASN A 215 -6.94 -31.79 -15.36
C ASN A 215 -6.11 -31.82 -16.66
N GLU A 216 -5.63 -30.68 -17.15
CA GLU A 216 -4.73 -30.62 -18.31
C GLU A 216 -3.31 -31.12 -17.97
N GLU A 217 -2.85 -30.91 -16.73
CA GLU A 217 -1.55 -31.41 -16.24
C GLU A 217 -1.56 -32.92 -15.89
N GLU A 218 -2.69 -33.49 -15.47
CA GLU A 218 -2.81 -34.94 -15.20
C GLU A 218 -2.95 -35.79 -16.48
N VAL A 219 -3.33 -35.18 -17.60
CA VAL A 219 -3.53 -35.86 -18.89
C VAL A 219 -2.30 -35.74 -19.82
N ALA A 220 -1.33 -34.89 -19.47
CA ALA A 220 -0.07 -34.68 -20.20
C ALA A 220 1.08 -35.57 -19.67
#